data_AF-A0A4Y8CG92-F1
#
_entry.id   AF-A0A4Y8CG92-F1
#
_cell.length_a   1.000
_cell.length_b   1.000
_cell.length_c   1.000
_cell.angle_alpha   90.00
_cell.angle_beta   90.00
_cell.angle_gamma   90.00
#
_symmetry.space_group_name_H-M   'P 1'
#
loop_
_entity.id
_entity.type
_entity.pdbx_description
1 polymer ?
#
loop_
_entity_poly.entity_id
_entity_poly.type
_entity_poly.pdbx_seq_one_letter_code
_entity_poly.pdbx_strand_id
1 'polypeptide(L)'
;MPIFMICSTLLAVIVVAYYILKKYNPIFVFFLSGIILLIFAFYITGTPIQKAPSREHASFLNVLLDSYAFITATFKSQLSGVGLIIMSVAGFAAYMKHINASAKLAFLANKPLGKIKNKYLILSGTFVVGMALKIVISSYAGLLLLLLACIYPVLISLKIRPITAVCVLSLIALDYGPKDGNSINMADMVGQSDNVVGLFLN
;
A
#
# COMPACT_ATOMS: atom_id res chain seq x y z
N MET A 1 -31.82 14.02 4.93
CA MET A 1 -30.57 14.13 4.15
C MET A 1 -29.45 13.27 4.76
N PRO A 2 -28.98 13.44 6.02
CA PRO A 2 -27.85 12.64 6.54
C PRO A 2 -28.17 11.17 6.81
N ILE A 3 -29.34 10.85 7.36
CA ILE A 3 -29.77 9.46 7.64
C ILE A 3 -29.78 8.59 6.37
N PHE A 4 -30.25 9.15 5.24
CA PHE A 4 -30.33 8.42 3.98
C PHE A 4 -28.94 8.08 3.42
N MET A 5 -27.99 9.01 3.53
CA MET A 5 -26.60 8.78 3.14
C MET A 5 -25.94 7.70 4.01
N ILE A 6 -26.14 7.77 5.33
CA ILE A 6 -25.62 6.78 6.28
C ILE A 6 -26.18 5.39 5.96
N CYS A 7 -27.50 5.26 5.79
CA CYS A 7 -28.13 3.99 5.42
C CYS A 7 -27.62 3.44 4.07
N SER A 8 -27.44 4.30 3.06
CA SER A 8 -26.89 3.90 1.76
C SER A 8 -25.46 3.38 1.87
N THR A 9 -24.60 4.06 2.63
CA THR A 9 -23.21 3.62 2.84
C THR A 9 -23.13 2.30 3.59
N LEU A 10 -23.94 2.11 4.64
CA LEU A 10 -24.04 0.84 5.37
C LEU A 10 -24.47 -0.31 4.46
N LEU A 11 -25.47 -0.08 3.61
CA LEU A 11 -25.94 -1.08 2.66
C LEU A 11 -24.85 -1.44 1.65
N ALA A 12 -24.12 -0.45 1.12
CA ALA A 12 -23.00 -0.69 0.21
C ALA A 12 -21.87 -1.51 0.87
N VAL A 13 -21.53 -1.21 2.14
CA VAL A 13 -20.52 -1.98 2.90
C VAL A 13 -20.96 -3.44 3.06
N ILE A 14 -22.22 -3.70 3.40
CA ILE A 14 -22.74 -5.07 3.53
C ILE A 14 -22.68 -5.82 2.20
N VAL A 15 -23.04 -5.18 1.09
CA VAL A 15 -22.99 -5.77 -0.25
C VAL A 15 -21.56 -6.11 -0.63
N VAL A 16 -20.61 -5.18 -0.46
CA VAL A 16 -19.18 -5.43 -0.74
C VAL A 16 -18.63 -6.55 0.11
N ALA A 17 -18.90 -6.54 1.42
CA ALA A 17 -18.48 -7.59 2.34
C ALA A 17 -19.01 -8.96 1.91
N TYR A 18 -20.28 -9.04 1.51
CA TYR A 18 -20.89 -10.27 1.00
C TYR A 18 -20.19 -10.80 -0.26
N TYR A 19 -19.89 -9.94 -1.25
CA TYR A 19 -19.17 -10.34 -2.45
C TYR A 19 -17.74 -10.79 -2.17
N ILE A 20 -17.04 -10.17 -1.21
CA ILE A 20 -15.70 -10.61 -0.79
C ILE A 20 -15.76 -11.98 -0.12
N LEU A 21 -16.71 -12.20 0.79
CA LEU A 21 -16.91 -13.50 1.47
C LEU A 21 -17.26 -14.63 0.49
N LYS A 22 -17.94 -14.29 -0.61
CA LYS A 22 -18.25 -15.23 -1.70
C LYS A 22 -17.05 -15.51 -2.63
N LYS A 23 -15.84 -15.11 -2.23
CA LYS A 23 -14.56 -15.34 -2.92
C LYS A 23 -14.46 -14.70 -4.31
N TYR A 24 -15.23 -13.64 -4.57
CA TYR A 24 -14.97 -12.80 -5.76
C TYR A 24 -13.66 -12.04 -5.58
N ASN A 25 -13.02 -11.67 -6.69
CA ASN A 25 -11.78 -10.91 -6.66
C ASN A 25 -12.02 -9.54 -5.97
N PRO A 26 -11.42 -9.28 -4.79
CA PRO A 26 -11.70 -8.06 -4.03
C PRO A 26 -11.35 -6.80 -4.80
N ILE A 27 -10.30 -6.83 -5.64
CA ILE A 27 -9.87 -5.68 -6.44
C ILE A 27 -10.99 -5.23 -7.36
N PHE A 28 -11.63 -6.18 -8.06
CA PHE A 28 -12.72 -5.87 -8.98
C PHE A 28 -13.98 -5.42 -8.23
N VAL A 29 -14.29 -6.06 -7.09
CA VAL A 29 -15.46 -5.71 -6.27
C VAL A 29 -15.34 -4.29 -5.71
N PHE A 30 -14.19 -3.93 -5.13
CA PHE A 30 -13.95 -2.59 -4.62
C PHE A 30 -13.95 -1.54 -5.73
N PHE A 31 -13.35 -1.86 -6.89
CA PHE A 31 -13.33 -0.95 -8.02
C PHE A 31 -14.74 -0.67 -8.56
N LEU A 32 -15.52 -1.71 -8.83
CA LEU A 32 -16.88 -1.57 -9.34
C LEU A 32 -17.79 -0.88 -8.31
N SER A 33 -17.70 -1.28 -7.04
CA SER A 33 -18.45 -0.64 -5.96
C SER A 33 -18.09 0.83 -5.79
N GLY A 34 -16.81 1.18 -5.94
CA GLY A 34 -16.34 2.56 -5.87
C GLY A 34 -16.97 3.43 -6.96
N ILE A 35 -17.04 2.93 -8.21
CA ILE A 35 -17.68 3.64 -9.32
C ILE A 35 -19.18 3.83 -9.06
N ILE A 36 -19.86 2.77 -8.64
CA ILE A 36 -21.31 2.82 -8.34
C ILE A 36 -21.59 3.84 -7.23
N LEU A 37 -20.80 3.81 -6.15
CA LEU A 37 -20.92 4.77 -5.05
C LEU A 37 -20.66 6.21 -5.50
N LEU A 38 -19.70 6.42 -6.39
CA LEU A 38 -19.34 7.75 -6.88
C LEU A 38 -20.47 8.35 -7.74
N ILE A 39 -21.05 7.55 -8.63
CA ILE A 39 -22.22 7.93 -9.42
C ILE A 39 -23.42 8.20 -8.50
N PHE A 40 -23.67 7.33 -7.52
CA PHE A 40 -24.78 7.49 -6.57
C PHE A 40 -24.62 8.73 -5.68
N ALA A 41 -23.40 9.03 -5.23
CA ALA A 41 -23.09 10.21 -4.43
C ALA A 41 -23.32 11.51 -5.20
N PHE A 42 -23.00 11.53 -6.50
CA PHE A 42 -23.29 12.67 -7.38
C PHE A 42 -24.79 12.95 -7.46
N TYR A 43 -25.63 11.92 -7.67
CA TYR A 43 -27.08 12.09 -7.76
C TYR A 43 -27.74 12.53 -6.45
N ILE A 44 -27.18 12.18 -5.28
CA ILE A 44 -27.74 12.56 -3.98
C ILE A 44 -27.28 13.96 -3.53
N THR A 45 -26.02 14.30 -3.76
CA THR A 45 -25.39 15.50 -3.18
C THR A 45 -25.30 16.65 -4.18
N GLY A 46 -25.34 16.37 -5.49
CA GLY A 46 -25.18 17.37 -6.55
C GLY A 46 -23.77 17.98 -6.63
N THR A 47 -22.83 17.52 -5.81
CA THR A 47 -21.45 18.00 -5.80
C THR A 47 -20.67 17.43 -6.98
N PRO A 48 -19.91 18.26 -7.71
CA PRO A 48 -19.07 17.78 -8.81
C PRO A 48 -18.04 16.77 -8.30
N ILE A 49 -17.76 15.78 -9.14
CA ILE A 49 -16.78 14.73 -8.86
C ILE A 49 -15.39 15.39 -8.72
N GLN A 50 -14.70 15.12 -7.61
CA GLN A 50 -13.35 15.64 -7.38
C GLN A 50 -12.42 15.27 -8.55
N LYS A 51 -11.54 16.19 -8.98
CA LYS A 51 -10.61 16.01 -10.13
C LYS A 51 -11.26 15.83 -11.52
N ALA A 52 -12.58 15.94 -11.65
CA ALA A 52 -13.27 16.02 -12.96
C ALA A 52 -13.49 17.49 -13.37
N PRO A 53 -13.57 17.81 -14.67
CA PRO A 53 -13.87 19.18 -15.12
C PRO A 53 -15.26 19.61 -14.64
N SER A 54 -15.35 20.78 -14.00
CA SER A 54 -16.62 21.37 -13.56
C SER A 54 -17.49 21.68 -14.78
N ARG A 55 -18.65 21.03 -14.92
CA ARG A 55 -19.60 21.27 -16.01
C ARG A 55 -20.94 21.73 -15.44
N GLU A 56 -21.47 22.82 -15.97
CA GLU A 56 -22.70 23.47 -15.48
C GLU A 56 -23.99 22.69 -15.77
N HIS A 57 -23.96 21.72 -16.70
CA HIS A 57 -25.10 20.85 -17.04
C HIS A 57 -24.71 19.36 -16.92
N ALA A 58 -25.26 18.69 -15.92
CA ALA A 58 -25.03 17.26 -15.67
C ALA A 58 -26.10 16.40 -16.35
N SER A 59 -25.84 15.94 -17.57
CA SER A 59 -26.58 14.83 -18.18
C SER A 59 -26.01 13.49 -17.68
N PHE A 60 -26.78 12.39 -17.72
CA PHE A 60 -26.33 11.06 -17.28
C PHE A 60 -25.00 10.63 -17.94
N LEU A 61 -24.83 10.97 -19.22
CA LEU A 61 -23.60 10.72 -19.98
C LEU A 61 -22.40 11.51 -19.42
N ASN A 62 -22.63 12.74 -18.96
CA ASN A 62 -21.58 13.60 -18.38
C ASN A 62 -21.08 13.03 -17.04
N VAL A 63 -21.97 12.53 -16.19
CA VAL A 63 -21.61 11.91 -14.89
C VAL A 63 -20.74 10.65 -15.09
N LEU A 64 -21.04 9.87 -16.14
CA LEU A 64 -20.26 8.68 -16.50
C LEU A 64 -18.88 9.05 -17.05
N LEU A 65 -18.81 10.08 -17.90
CA LEU A 65 -17.55 10.65 -18.39
C LEU A 65 -16.69 11.24 -17.26
N ASP A 66 -17.31 11.93 -16.30
CA ASP A 66 -16.62 12.54 -15.16
C ASP A 66 -16.09 11.46 -14.20
N SER A 67 -16.86 10.37 -14.01
CA SER A 67 -16.39 9.19 -13.28
C SER A 67 -15.20 8.54 -13.97
N TYR A 68 -15.23 8.40 -15.31
CA TYR A 68 -14.10 7.89 -16.08
C TYR A 68 -12.87 8.82 -16.03
N ALA A 69 -13.08 10.13 -16.08
CA ALA A 69 -12.02 11.13 -15.94
C ALA A 69 -11.37 11.06 -14.55
N PHE A 70 -12.16 10.91 -13.49
CA PHE A 70 -11.67 10.71 -12.12
C PHE A 70 -10.82 9.45 -11.98
N ILE A 71 -11.30 8.33 -12.53
CA ILE A 71 -10.54 7.07 -12.55
C ILE A 71 -9.22 7.31 -13.29
N THR A 72 -9.25 7.87 -14.49
CA THR A 72 -8.05 8.10 -15.31
C THR A 72 -7.04 9.00 -14.59
N ALA A 73 -7.50 10.09 -13.97
CA ALA A 73 -6.64 11.01 -13.21
C ALA A 73 -6.00 10.31 -12.00
N THR A 74 -6.80 9.53 -11.27
CA THR A 74 -6.31 8.77 -10.11
C THR A 74 -5.31 7.70 -10.53
N PHE A 75 -5.61 6.92 -11.57
CA PHE A 75 -4.68 5.92 -12.10
C PHE A 75 -3.37 6.55 -12.58
N LYS A 76 -3.41 7.70 -13.28
CA LYS A 76 -2.20 8.41 -13.70
C LYS A 76 -1.34 8.81 -12.50
N SER A 77 -1.94 9.43 -11.48
CA SER A 77 -1.24 9.88 -10.27
C SER A 77 -0.66 8.71 -9.46
N GLN A 78 -1.41 7.63 -9.28
CA GLN A 78 -0.95 6.45 -8.55
C GLN A 78 0.14 5.69 -9.33
N LEU A 79 0.00 5.60 -10.66
CA LEU A 79 0.98 4.94 -11.52
C LEU A 79 2.30 5.72 -11.56
N SER A 80 2.25 7.05 -11.75
CA SER A 80 3.46 7.89 -11.80
C SER A 80 4.15 8.04 -10.45
N GLY A 81 3.42 7.95 -9.34
CA GLY A 81 3.99 7.98 -8.00
C GLY A 81 4.42 6.59 -7.54
N VAL A 82 3.54 5.91 -6.81
CA VAL A 82 3.82 4.64 -6.14
C VAL A 82 4.08 3.51 -7.14
N GLY A 83 3.37 3.50 -8.28
CA GLY A 83 3.48 2.47 -9.30
C GLY A 83 4.90 2.34 -9.87
N LEU A 84 5.50 3.44 -10.32
CA LEU A 84 6.88 3.45 -10.83
C LEU A 84 7.90 2.97 -9.79
N ILE A 85 7.76 3.41 -8.54
CA ILE A 85 8.64 2.97 -7.44
C ILE A 85 8.57 1.45 -7.26
N ILE A 86 7.36 0.89 -7.20
CA ILE A 86 7.15 -0.55 -7.05
C ILE A 86 7.69 -1.29 -8.29
N MET A 87 7.47 -0.78 -9.50
CA MET A 87 7.97 -1.40 -10.74
C MET A 87 9.49 -1.45 -10.78
N SER A 88 10.18 -0.36 -10.42
CA SER A 88 11.64 -0.32 -10.37
C SER A 88 12.19 -1.30 -9.33
N VAL A 89 11.58 -1.34 -8.15
CA VAL A 89 11.95 -2.26 -7.07
C VAL A 89 11.69 -3.72 -7.45
N ALA A 90 10.54 -4.01 -8.06
CA ALA A 90 10.19 -5.34 -8.56
C ALA A 90 11.13 -5.79 -9.68
N GLY A 91 11.48 -4.89 -10.60
CA GLY A 91 12.46 -5.13 -11.64
C GLY A 91 13.83 -5.48 -11.07
N PHE A 92 14.30 -4.72 -10.07
CA PHE A 92 15.52 -5.03 -9.33
C PHE A 92 15.46 -6.42 -8.66
N ALA A 93 14.38 -6.71 -7.94
CA ALA A 93 14.17 -8.00 -7.28
C ALA A 93 14.16 -9.18 -8.26
N ALA A 94 13.46 -9.03 -9.39
CA ALA A 94 13.42 -10.02 -10.45
C ALA A 94 14.79 -10.23 -11.09
N TYR A 95 15.52 -9.15 -11.35
CA TYR A 95 16.87 -9.19 -11.90
C TYR A 95 17.85 -9.90 -10.96
N MET A 96 17.85 -9.56 -9.66
CA MET A 96 18.69 -10.20 -8.64
C MET A 96 18.42 -11.70 -8.49
N LYS A 97 17.15 -12.10 -8.62
CA LYS A 97 16.76 -13.52 -8.67
C LYS A 97 17.27 -14.19 -9.95
N HIS A 98 17.15 -13.55 -11.10
CA HIS A 98 17.60 -14.09 -12.39
C HIS A 98 19.11 -14.38 -12.40
N ILE A 99 19.93 -13.47 -11.86
CA ILE A 99 21.40 -13.67 -11.76
C ILE A 99 21.83 -14.57 -10.58
N ASN A 100 20.89 -15.15 -9.82
CA ASN A 100 21.15 -15.93 -8.60
C ASN A 100 21.94 -15.18 -7.50
N ALA A 101 22.01 -13.86 -7.55
CA ALA A 101 22.73 -13.05 -6.57
C ALA A 101 22.09 -13.18 -5.17
N SER A 102 20.75 -13.25 -5.10
CA SER A 102 20.03 -13.45 -3.84
C SER A 102 20.44 -14.75 -3.12
N ALA A 103 20.68 -15.83 -3.88
CA ALA A 103 21.12 -17.11 -3.31
C ALA A 103 22.59 -17.06 -2.85
N LYS A 104 23.46 -16.39 -3.62
CA LYS A 104 24.86 -16.16 -3.23
C LYS A 104 24.98 -15.28 -1.99
N LEU A 105 24.15 -14.23 -1.90
CA LEU A 105 24.07 -13.35 -0.73
C LEU A 105 23.60 -14.14 0.50
N ALA A 106 22.60 -15.01 0.37
CA ALA A 106 22.18 -15.91 1.44
C ALA A 106 23.29 -16.85 1.90
N PHE A 107 24.05 -17.43 0.97
CA PHE A 107 25.19 -18.29 1.31
C PHE A 107 26.31 -17.51 2.03
N LEU A 108 26.63 -16.30 1.57
CA LEU A 108 27.65 -15.47 2.21
C LEU A 108 27.21 -15.01 3.61
N ALA A 109 25.97 -14.58 3.75
CA ALA A 109 25.38 -14.15 5.02
C ALA A 109 25.24 -15.31 6.03
N ASN A 110 25.08 -16.55 5.56
CA ASN A 110 25.08 -17.73 6.42
C ASN A 110 26.37 -17.89 7.24
N LYS A 111 27.52 -17.43 6.74
CA LYS A 111 28.81 -17.58 7.45
C LYS A 111 28.90 -16.75 8.75
N PRO A 112 28.57 -15.45 8.78
CA PRO A 112 28.48 -14.69 10.03
C PRO A 112 27.20 -14.99 10.82
N LEU A 113 26.03 -15.04 10.19
CA LEU A 113 24.75 -15.19 10.91
C LEU A 113 24.57 -16.60 11.47
N GLY A 114 25.13 -17.62 10.81
CA GLY A 114 25.11 -19.01 11.29
C GLY A 114 25.92 -19.23 12.58
N LYS A 115 26.79 -18.30 12.97
CA LYS A 115 27.47 -18.36 14.28
C LYS A 115 26.53 -18.04 15.44
N ILE A 116 25.43 -17.34 15.18
CA ILE A 116 24.45 -16.97 16.20
C ILE A 116 23.52 -18.18 16.40
N LYS A 117 23.68 -18.89 17.50
CA LYS A 117 22.85 -20.07 17.83
C LYS A 117 21.37 -19.70 18.03
N ASN A 118 21.08 -18.49 18.51
CA ASN A 118 19.72 -18.04 18.76
C ASN A 118 19.09 -17.41 17.50
N LYS A 119 18.21 -18.16 16.84
CA LYS A 119 17.47 -17.71 15.65
C LYS A 119 16.57 -16.49 15.92
N TYR A 120 16.06 -16.33 17.15
CA TYR A 120 15.23 -15.18 17.52
C TYR A 120 16.04 -13.88 17.55
N LEU A 121 17.33 -13.92 17.90
CA LEU A 121 18.19 -12.74 17.81
C LEU A 121 18.39 -12.30 16.35
N ILE A 122 18.48 -13.25 15.42
CA ILE A 122 18.59 -12.95 13.99
C ILE A 122 17.29 -12.29 13.47
N LEU A 123 16.14 -12.84 13.86
CA LEU A 123 14.82 -12.26 13.55
C LEU A 123 14.67 -10.86 14.14
N SER A 124 15.05 -10.66 15.40
CA SER A 124 15.01 -9.35 16.06
C SER A 124 15.96 -8.34 15.40
N GLY A 125 17.18 -8.75 15.04
CA GLY A 125 18.12 -7.88 14.33
C GLY A 125 17.60 -7.49 12.95
N THR A 126 16.98 -8.45 12.24
CA THR A 126 16.33 -8.19 10.95
C THR A 126 15.18 -7.18 11.09
N PHE A 127 14.40 -7.28 12.16
CA PHE A 127 13.34 -6.33 12.47
C PHE A 127 13.90 -4.91 12.70
N VAL A 128 14.92 -4.75 13.54
CA VAL A 128 15.54 -3.45 13.83
C VAL A 128 16.14 -2.82 12.57
N VAL A 129 16.87 -3.60 11.77
CA VAL A 129 17.45 -3.11 10.51
C VAL A 129 16.38 -2.74 9.50
N GLY A 130 15.34 -3.57 9.36
CA GLY A 130 14.21 -3.28 8.48
C GLY A 130 13.45 -2.01 8.92
N MET A 131 13.34 -1.81 10.23
CA MET A 131 12.78 -0.60 10.79
C MET A 131 13.65 0.64 10.42
N ALA A 132 14.96 0.57 10.61
CA ALA A 132 15.84 1.65 10.16
C ALA A 132 15.71 1.95 8.64
N LEU A 133 15.54 0.92 7.80
CA LEU A 133 15.29 1.09 6.36
C LEU A 133 13.95 1.79 6.07
N LYS A 134 12.91 1.49 6.85
CA LYS A 134 11.58 2.08 6.66
C LYS A 134 11.55 3.60 6.86
N ILE A 135 12.42 4.15 7.70
CA ILE A 135 12.55 5.62 7.86
C ILE A 135 12.92 6.29 6.52
N VAL A 136 13.68 5.58 5.68
CA VAL A 136 14.16 6.09 4.39
C VAL A 136 13.17 5.78 3.25
N ILE A 137 12.50 4.63 3.30
CA ILE A 137 11.62 4.14 2.24
C ILE A 137 10.15 4.41 2.60
N SER A 138 9.52 5.36 1.89
CA SER A 138 8.12 5.77 2.14
C SER A 138 7.06 4.79 1.65
N SER A 139 7.41 3.81 0.80
CA SER A 139 6.46 2.86 0.20
C SER A 139 6.50 1.50 0.89
N TYR A 140 5.41 1.10 1.54
CA TYR A 140 5.29 -0.21 2.21
C TYR A 140 5.44 -1.38 1.25
N ALA A 141 4.76 -1.31 0.11
CA ALA A 141 4.79 -2.36 -0.90
C ALA A 141 6.19 -2.51 -1.51
N GLY A 142 6.87 -1.39 -1.79
CA GLY A 142 8.25 -1.40 -2.28
C GLY A 142 9.22 -1.98 -1.25
N LEU A 143 9.13 -1.53 0.00
CA LEU A 143 9.94 -2.03 1.11
C LEU A 143 9.77 -3.55 1.28
N LEU A 144 8.53 -4.05 1.33
CA LEU A 144 8.25 -5.46 1.51
C LEU A 144 8.82 -6.29 0.35
N LEU A 145 8.67 -5.82 -0.90
CA LEU A 145 9.21 -6.51 -2.07
C LEU A 145 10.74 -6.59 -2.04
N LEU A 146 11.43 -5.51 -1.65
CA LEU A 146 12.89 -5.50 -1.47
C LEU A 146 13.32 -6.50 -0.40
N LEU A 147 12.66 -6.48 0.76
CA LEU A 147 12.96 -7.38 1.87
C LEU A 147 12.73 -8.85 1.47
N LEU A 148 11.67 -9.14 0.71
CA LEU A 148 11.38 -10.49 0.21
C LEU A 148 12.40 -10.95 -0.84
N ALA A 149 12.98 -10.03 -1.61
CA ALA A 149 13.99 -10.36 -2.62
C ALA A 149 15.38 -10.58 -2.01
N CYS A 150 15.72 -9.80 -0.99
CA CYS A 150 17.07 -9.75 -0.43
C CYS A 150 17.22 -10.53 0.88
N ILE A 151 16.33 -10.31 1.86
CA ILE A 151 16.48 -10.85 3.22
C ILE A 151 15.79 -12.20 3.37
N TYR A 152 14.61 -12.39 2.79
CA TYR A 152 13.90 -13.66 2.85
C TYR A 152 14.75 -14.88 2.46
N PRO A 153 15.49 -14.91 1.33
CA PRO A 153 16.35 -16.05 0.99
C PRO A 153 17.46 -16.31 2.02
N VAL A 154 17.95 -15.26 2.70
CA VAL A 154 18.90 -15.39 3.81
C VAL A 154 18.26 -16.10 5.00
N LEU A 155 17.07 -15.66 5.41
CA LEU A 155 16.36 -16.25 6.56
C LEU A 155 16.01 -17.73 6.32
N ILE A 156 15.61 -18.07 5.09
CA ILE A 156 15.35 -19.47 4.71
C ILE A 156 16.64 -20.30 4.75
N SER A 157 17.76 -19.73 4.31
CA SER A 157 19.07 -20.40 4.31
C SER A 157 19.61 -20.68 5.72
N LEU A 158 19.14 -19.94 6.74
CA LEU A 158 19.40 -20.15 8.18
C LEU A 158 18.47 -21.18 8.84
N LYS A 159 17.64 -21.89 8.05
CA LYS A 159 16.62 -22.83 8.54
C LYS A 159 15.60 -22.18 9.48
N ILE A 160 15.18 -20.95 9.19
CA ILE A 160 14.01 -20.30 9.81
C ILE A 160 12.76 -20.70 9.03
N ARG A 161 11.63 -20.89 9.73
CA ARG A 161 10.37 -21.28 9.08
C ARG A 161 9.89 -20.14 8.15
N PRO A 162 9.47 -20.45 6.91
CA PRO A 162 8.98 -19.44 5.97
C PRO A 162 7.91 -18.52 6.53
N ILE A 163 6.94 -19.09 7.26
CA ILE A 163 5.85 -18.33 7.90
C ILE A 163 6.39 -17.28 8.87
N THR A 164 7.35 -17.65 9.73
CA THR A 164 7.94 -16.75 10.72
C THR A 164 8.76 -15.65 10.08
N ALA A 165 9.50 -15.96 9.01
CA ALA A 165 10.24 -14.98 8.23
C ALA A 165 9.29 -13.95 7.61
N VAL A 166 8.22 -14.40 6.94
CA VAL A 166 7.23 -13.50 6.34
C VAL A 166 6.53 -12.66 7.41
N CYS A 167 6.12 -13.24 8.54
CA CYS A 167 5.50 -12.48 9.63
C CYS A 167 6.38 -11.34 10.13
N VAL A 168 7.68 -11.58 10.35
CA VAL A 168 8.60 -10.51 10.78
C VAL A 168 8.81 -9.48 9.67
N LEU A 169 8.93 -9.90 8.42
CA LEU A 169 9.02 -8.96 7.30
C LEU A 169 7.76 -8.11 7.14
N SER A 170 6.58 -8.67 7.36
CA SER A 170 5.31 -7.93 7.38
C SER A 170 5.22 -6.98 8.58
N LEU A 171 5.75 -7.37 9.75
CA LEU A 171 5.77 -6.50 10.93
C LEU A 171 6.64 -5.25 10.72
N ILE A 172 7.68 -5.33 9.89
CA ILE A 172 8.51 -4.17 9.51
C ILE A 172 7.68 -3.12 8.76
N ALA A 173 6.59 -3.51 8.09
CA ALA A 173 5.72 -2.60 7.33
C ALA A 173 4.70 -1.85 8.21
N LEU A 174 4.77 -1.96 9.54
CA LEU A 174 3.94 -1.21 10.49
C LEU A 174 4.10 0.30 10.30
N ASP A 175 3.01 1.07 10.31
CA ASP A 175 3.02 2.53 10.11
C ASP A 175 3.71 3.28 11.26
N TYR A 176 4.82 3.94 10.96
CA TYR A 176 5.53 4.79 11.92
C TYR A 176 6.57 5.64 11.19
N GLY A 177 6.86 6.80 11.79
CA GLY A 177 7.86 7.75 11.31
C GLY A 177 7.25 8.90 10.49
N PRO A 178 7.99 10.00 10.33
CA PRO A 178 7.51 11.21 9.66
C PRO A 178 7.48 11.09 8.14
N LYS A 179 8.16 10.09 7.56
CA LYS A 179 8.17 9.83 6.11
C LYS A 179 7.13 8.79 5.68
N ASP A 180 6.34 8.31 6.63
CA ASP A 180 5.30 7.31 6.41
C ASP A 180 4.15 7.93 5.60
N GLY A 181 3.63 7.19 4.61
CA GLY A 181 2.63 7.73 3.68
C GLY A 181 1.36 8.21 4.37
N ASN A 182 0.95 7.52 5.43
CA ASN A 182 -0.21 7.92 6.24
C ASN A 182 0.09 9.19 7.05
N SER A 183 1.29 9.33 7.61
CA SER A 183 1.71 10.55 8.31
C SER A 183 1.72 11.78 7.39
N ILE A 184 2.19 11.61 6.14
CA ILE A 184 2.21 12.69 5.13
C ILE A 184 0.79 13.09 4.75
N ASN A 185 -0.09 12.11 4.46
CA ASN A 185 -1.49 12.39 4.15
C ASN A 185 -2.20 13.07 5.32
N MET A 186 -1.92 12.68 6.57
CA MET A 186 -2.49 13.34 7.75
C MET A 186 -2.00 14.78 7.89
N ALA A 187 -0.72 15.04 7.64
CA ALA A 187 -0.17 16.40 7.66
C ALA A 187 -0.83 17.31 6.61
N ASP A 188 -1.08 16.78 5.41
CA ASP A 188 -1.83 17.48 4.36
C ASP A 188 -3.29 17.78 4.80
N MET A 189 -3.96 16.84 5.47
CA MET A 189 -5.33 17.02 5.96
C MET A 189 -5.43 18.08 7.06
N VAL A 190 -4.38 18.28 7.86
CA VAL A 190 -4.30 19.28 8.93
C VAL A 190 -3.77 20.64 8.42
N GLY A 191 -3.42 20.73 7.13
CA GLY A 191 -2.91 21.97 6.51
C GLY A 191 -1.45 22.27 6.86
N GLN A 192 -0.70 21.27 7.32
CA GLN A 192 0.73 21.36 7.66
C GLN A 192 1.57 20.42 6.77
N SER A 193 1.38 20.50 5.45
CA SER A 193 2.05 19.64 4.45
C SER A 193 3.57 19.57 4.62
N ASP A 194 4.19 20.67 5.04
CA ASP A 194 5.63 20.82 5.12
C ASP A 194 6.21 20.45 6.50
N ASN A 195 5.35 20.22 7.50
CA ASN A 195 5.78 19.98 8.88
C ASN A 195 5.22 18.69 9.48
N VAL A 196 5.44 17.57 8.76
CA VAL A 196 5.07 16.24 9.26
C VAL A 196 5.78 15.92 10.59
N VAL A 197 6.98 16.44 10.80
CA VAL A 197 7.75 16.26 12.05
C VAL A 197 7.13 17.05 13.21
N GLY A 198 6.63 18.26 12.94
CA GLY A 198 5.93 19.08 13.94
C GLY A 198 4.64 18.44 14.43
N LEU A 199 4.01 17.58 13.63
CA LEU A 199 2.86 16.77 14.05
C LEU A 199 3.20 15.75 15.15
N PHE A 200 4.48 15.40 15.31
CA PHE A 200 4.98 14.48 16.34
C PHE A 200 5.65 15.19 17.53
N LEU A 201 6.01 16.46 17.39
CA LEU A 201 6.84 17.20 18.36
C LEU A 201 6.14 18.40 19.02
N ASN A 202 4.94 18.77 18.58
CA ASN A 202 4.04 19.70 19.27
C ASN A 202 2.87 18.95 19.91
#